data_AF-A0A975KC38-F1
#
_entry.id   AF-A0A975KC38-F1
#
_cell.length_a   1.000
_cell.length_b   1.000
_cell.length_c   1.000
_cell.angle_alpha   90.00
_cell.angle_beta   90.00
_cell.angle_gamma   90.00
#
_symmetry.space_group_name_H-M   'P 1'
#
loop_
_entity.id
_entity.type
_entity.pdbx_description
1 polymer ?
#
loop_
_entity_poly.entity_id
_entity_poly.type
_entity_poly.pdbx_seq_one_letter_code
_entity_poly.pdbx_strand_id
1 'polypeptide(L)'
;MIEALQMKPIVYPYHKVRRTITPSNQGFWEGSIREGDRFTNEQMHSMIVYGLVPGEVETLVVTRPATARELWWPTGTPAPVFEFECPVLGLRKDGKVKVISPSGLAKWVWPDGAITRPRKAPPKKWRRAA
;
A
#
# COMPACT_ATOMS: atom_id res chain seq x y z
N MET A 1 -14.90 -29.47 -12.30
CA MET A 1 -14.44 -28.83 -11.04
C MET A 1 -13.05 -28.28 -11.32
N ILE A 2 -12.90 -26.95 -11.38
CA ILE A 2 -11.60 -26.32 -11.65
C ILE A 2 -10.99 -25.98 -10.29
N GLU A 3 -9.87 -26.63 -9.96
CA GLU A 3 -9.07 -26.33 -8.77
C GLU A 3 -8.66 -24.85 -8.77
N ALA A 4 -9.08 -24.13 -7.73
CA ALA A 4 -8.55 -22.81 -7.44
C ALA A 4 -7.09 -22.98 -7.02
N LEU A 5 -6.17 -22.68 -7.94
CA LEU A 5 -4.77 -22.41 -7.63
C LEU A 5 -4.72 -21.40 -6.48
N GLN A 6 -4.43 -21.88 -5.27
CA GLN A 6 -4.09 -21.07 -4.11
C GLN A 6 -2.82 -20.29 -4.45
N MET A 7 -2.97 -19.12 -5.06
CA MET A 7 -1.93 -18.12 -5.07
C MET A 7 -1.73 -17.64 -3.64
N LYS A 8 -0.79 -18.28 -2.94
CA LYS A 8 -0.28 -17.77 -1.67
C LYS A 8 0.35 -16.41 -1.99
N PRO A 9 -0.09 -15.30 -1.35
CA PRO A 9 0.60 -14.03 -1.53
C PRO A 9 2.06 -14.24 -1.13
N ILE A 10 2.96 -13.96 -2.06
CA ILE A 10 4.40 -13.98 -1.77
C ILE A 10 4.64 -12.76 -0.90
N VAL A 11 4.69 -12.97 0.42
CA VAL A 11 5.07 -11.97 1.41
C VAL A 11 6.56 -11.72 1.22
N TYR A 12 6.91 -10.67 0.48
CA TYR A 12 8.30 -10.25 0.36
C TYR A 12 8.70 -9.46 1.62
N PRO A 13 9.65 -9.96 2.43
CA PRO A 13 10.18 -9.18 3.54
C PRO A 13 10.80 -7.88 3.01
N TYR A 14 10.66 -6.81 3.78
CA TYR A 14 11.21 -5.49 3.45
C TYR A 14 12.73 -5.58 3.27
N HIS A 15 13.20 -5.67 2.02
CA HIS A 15 14.63 -5.65 1.72
C HIS A 15 15.14 -4.22 1.76
N LYS A 16 16.30 -4.03 2.42
CA LYS A 16 17.03 -2.77 2.50
C LYS A 16 17.64 -2.41 1.14
N VAL A 17 16.79 -2.02 0.18
CA VAL A 17 17.24 -1.62 -1.16
C VAL A 17 17.90 -0.24 -1.06
N ARG A 18 19.17 -0.12 -1.46
CA ARG A 18 19.80 1.20 -1.69
C ARG A 18 19.01 1.90 -2.80
N ARG A 19 18.23 2.92 -2.46
CA ARG A 19 17.42 3.67 -3.43
C ARG A 19 17.80 5.15 -3.44
N THR A 20 17.86 5.70 -4.65
CA THR A 20 18.07 7.13 -4.90
C THR A 20 16.75 7.86 -4.70
N ILE A 21 16.59 8.53 -3.56
CA ILE A 21 15.43 9.40 -3.29
C ILE A 21 15.57 10.64 -4.18
N THR A 22 14.66 10.80 -5.14
CA THR A 22 14.58 12.02 -5.98
C THR A 22 13.48 12.91 -5.40
N PRO A 23 13.64 14.25 -5.30
CA PRO A 23 12.64 15.13 -4.70
C PRO A 23 11.23 15.03 -5.31
N SER A 24 11.14 14.66 -6.59
CA SER A 24 9.88 14.46 -7.31
C SER A 24 9.22 13.09 -7.09
N ASN A 25 9.84 12.20 -6.30
CA ASN A 25 9.39 10.83 -6.09
C ASN A 25 9.58 10.40 -4.63
N GLN A 26 9.05 11.19 -3.68
CA GLN A 26 9.00 10.78 -2.27
C GLN A 26 8.09 9.55 -2.15
N GLY A 27 8.66 8.40 -1.80
CA GLY A 27 7.91 7.18 -1.54
C GLY A 27 7.05 7.32 -0.29
N PHE A 28 5.80 7.75 -0.43
CA PHE A 28 4.85 7.90 0.70
C PHE A 28 4.46 6.57 1.39
N TRP A 29 5.01 5.46 0.93
CA TRP A 29 4.81 4.10 1.43
C TRP A 29 6.13 3.47 1.89
N GLU A 30 7.16 4.28 2.13
CA GLU A 30 8.47 3.85 2.61
C GLU A 30 8.66 4.29 4.07
N GLY A 31 9.27 3.44 4.88
CA GLY A 31 9.54 3.73 6.29
C GLY A 31 10.69 2.89 6.83
N SER A 32 11.19 3.28 7.99
CA SER A 32 12.35 2.64 8.62
C SER A 32 11.84 1.70 9.72
N ILE A 33 11.98 0.40 9.53
CA ILE A 33 11.64 -0.61 10.56
C ILE A 33 12.92 -1.14 11.21
N ARG A 34 12.92 -1.27 12.54
CA ARG A 34 13.99 -1.98 13.25
C ARG A 34 13.67 -3.46 13.30
N GLU A 35 14.70 -4.29 13.37
CA GLU A 35 14.51 -5.73 13.49
C GLU A 35 13.71 -6.06 14.77
N GLY A 36 12.64 -6.82 14.63
CA GLY A 36 11.72 -7.18 15.71
C GLY A 36 10.56 -6.21 15.95
N ASP A 37 10.57 -5.02 15.36
CA ASP A 37 9.44 -4.08 15.47
C ASP A 37 8.29 -4.47 14.53
N ARG A 38 7.05 -4.26 14.99
CA ARG A 38 5.84 -4.47 14.17
C ARG A 38 5.58 -3.33 13.20
N PHE A 39 5.84 -2.09 13.62
CA PHE A 39 5.58 -0.88 12.85
C PHE A 39 6.88 -0.13 12.55
N THR A 40 6.87 0.70 11.51
CA THR A 40 8.00 1.58 11.23
C THR A 40 8.17 2.64 12.32
N ASN A 41 9.38 3.20 12.46
CA ASN A 41 9.65 4.30 13.38
C ASN A 41 8.74 5.50 13.13
N GLU A 42 8.44 5.78 11.85
CA GLU A 42 7.59 6.88 11.43
C GLU A 42 6.11 6.61 11.75
N GLN A 43 5.64 5.36 11.62
CA GLN A 43 4.33 4.95 12.10
C GLN A 43 4.23 5.10 13.62
N MET A 44 5.22 4.59 14.36
CA MET A 44 5.27 4.69 15.82
C MET A 44 5.22 6.13 16.30
N HIS A 45 6.03 7.01 15.70
CA HIS A 45 6.01 8.44 16.02
C HIS A 45 4.62 9.05 15.79
N SER A 46 3.99 8.72 14.66
CA SER A 46 2.67 9.24 14.31
C SER A 46 1.58 8.71 15.24
N MET A 47 1.66 7.44 15.63
CA MET A 47 0.74 6.85 16.60
C MET A 47 0.79 7.57 17.94
N ILE A 48 1.99 7.92 18.43
CA ILE A 48 2.15 8.73 19.65
C ILE A 48 1.45 10.08 19.51
N VAL A 49 1.63 10.76 18.37
CA VAL A 49 0.97 12.05 18.08
C VAL A 49 -0.57 11.92 18.06
N TYR A 50 -1.10 10.81 17.57
CA TYR A 50 -2.54 10.54 17.54
C TYR A 50 -3.09 9.91 18.84
N GLY A 51 -2.26 9.69 19.86
CA GLY A 51 -2.67 9.06 21.12
C GLY A 51 -3.05 7.59 20.99
N LEU A 52 -2.46 6.86 20.04
CA LEU A 52 -2.72 5.45 19.79
C LEU A 52 -1.70 4.57 20.52
N VAL A 53 -2.18 3.45 21.07
CA VAL A 53 -1.34 2.44 21.73
C VAL A 53 -0.95 1.35 20.70
N PRO A 54 0.35 1.14 20.42
CA PRO A 54 0.82 0.17 19.42
C PRO A 54 0.30 -1.26 19.56
N GLY A 55 0.11 -1.74 20.80
CA GLY A 55 -0.37 -3.10 21.05
C GLY A 55 -1.87 -3.30 20.83
N GLU A 56 -2.65 -2.22 20.79
CA GLU A 56 -4.12 -2.26 20.82
C GLU A 56 -4.76 -1.64 19.57
N VAL A 57 -3.93 -1.04 18.70
CA VAL A 57 -4.42 -0.38 17.51
C VAL A 57 -4.97 -1.40 16.52
N GLU A 58 -6.15 -1.11 15.97
CA GLU A 58 -6.66 -1.82 14.81
C GLU A 58 -5.73 -1.57 13.61
N THR A 59 -5.44 -2.62 12.85
CA THR A 59 -4.60 -2.53 11.65
C THR A 59 -5.36 -2.95 10.40
N LEU A 60 -4.96 -2.37 9.28
CA LEU A 60 -5.42 -2.75 7.95
C LEU A 60 -4.19 -3.08 7.09
N VAL A 61 -4.23 -4.24 6.42
CA VAL A 61 -3.21 -4.60 5.44
C VAL A 61 -3.45 -3.80 4.18
N VAL A 62 -2.57 -2.86 3.89
CA VAL A 62 -2.63 -2.03 2.68
C VAL A 62 -1.83 -2.69 1.58
N THR A 63 -2.44 -2.82 0.41
CA THR A 63 -1.83 -3.45 -0.76
C THR A 63 -1.49 -2.44 -1.84
N ARG A 64 -0.31 -2.57 -2.43
CA ARG A 64 0.15 -1.73 -3.53
C ARG A 64 0.94 -2.54 -4.57
N PRO A 65 0.54 -2.52 -5.85
CA PRO A 65 1.37 -3.06 -6.92
C PRO A 65 2.75 -2.38 -6.97
N ALA A 66 3.80 -3.17 -7.09
CA ALA A 66 5.15 -2.68 -7.32
C ALA A 66 5.21 -1.89 -8.63
N THR A 67 6.07 -0.87 -8.66
CA THR A 67 6.43 -0.19 -9.91
C THR A 67 7.71 -0.79 -10.48
N ALA A 68 7.89 -0.72 -11.81
CA ALA A 68 9.05 -1.32 -12.48
C ALA A 68 10.40 -0.73 -12.02
N ARG A 69 10.36 0.43 -11.35
CA ARG A 69 11.53 1.07 -10.74
C ARG A 69 11.87 0.50 -9.36
N GLU A 70 10.92 -0.14 -8.69
CA GLU A 70 11.08 -0.67 -7.33
C GLU A 70 11.44 -2.14 -7.31
N LEU A 71 10.91 -2.89 -8.28
CA LEU A 71 11.15 -4.31 -8.45
C LEU A 71 11.03 -4.62 -9.95
N TRP A 72 11.93 -5.44 -10.47
CA TRP A 72 11.80 -5.95 -11.84
C TRP A 72 10.87 -7.17 -11.86
N TRP A 73 10.03 -7.28 -12.87
CA TRP A 73 9.24 -8.49 -13.17
C TRP A 73 9.07 -8.66 -14.69
N PRO A 74 8.80 -9.90 -15.18
CA PRO A 74 8.62 -10.14 -16.61
C PRO A 74 7.46 -9.37 -17.25
N THR A 75 7.64 -8.93 -18.50
CA THR A 75 6.55 -8.31 -19.26
C THR A 75 5.40 -9.29 -19.49
N GLY A 76 4.17 -8.85 -19.27
CA GLY A 76 2.97 -9.68 -19.45
C GLY A 76 2.56 -10.46 -18.19
N THR A 77 3.35 -10.42 -17.12
CA THR A 77 2.92 -10.95 -15.81
C THR A 77 2.35 -9.84 -14.93
N PRO A 78 1.42 -10.17 -14.02
CA PRO A 78 0.93 -9.22 -13.02
C PRO A 78 2.08 -8.66 -12.19
N ALA A 79 2.03 -7.35 -11.91
CA ALA A 79 3.00 -6.72 -11.03
C ALA A 79 2.93 -7.37 -9.63
N PRO A 80 4.08 -7.68 -8.99
CA PRO A 80 4.11 -8.09 -7.60
C PRO A 80 3.40 -7.08 -6.71
N VAL A 81 2.79 -7.52 -5.61
CA VAL A 81 2.06 -6.65 -4.69
C VAL A 81 2.84 -6.55 -3.37
N PHE A 82 3.07 -5.33 -2.91
CA PHE A 82 3.56 -5.06 -1.57
C PHE A 82 2.39 -5.00 -0.59
N GLU A 83 2.58 -5.59 0.58
CA GLU A 83 1.63 -5.57 1.69
C GLU A 83 2.25 -4.82 2.87
N PHE A 84 1.47 -3.92 3.47
CA PHE A 84 1.92 -3.10 4.59
C PHE A 84 0.88 -3.14 5.70
N GLU A 85 1.27 -3.57 6.88
CA GLU A 85 0.41 -3.45 8.06
C GLU A 85 0.35 -1.99 8.51
N CYS A 86 -0.84 -1.37 8.42
CA CYS A 86 -1.03 0.05 8.69
C CYS A 86 -2.03 0.27 9.83
N PRO A 87 -1.66 1.01 10.90
CA PRO A 87 -2.59 1.42 11.95
C PRO A 87 -3.77 2.24 11.41
N VAL A 88 -4.98 1.94 11.88
CA VAL A 88 -6.22 2.63 11.49
C VAL A 88 -6.44 3.86 12.38
N LEU A 89 -6.73 5.00 11.75
CA LEU A 89 -7.11 6.26 12.41
C LEU A 89 -8.63 6.47 12.45
N GLY A 90 -9.39 5.79 11.57
CA GLY A 90 -10.84 5.89 11.55
C GLY A 90 -11.45 5.72 10.15
N LEU A 91 -12.76 5.90 10.08
CA LEU A 91 -13.56 5.68 8.88
C LEU A 91 -14.17 6.98 8.36
N ARG A 92 -14.27 7.12 7.04
CA ARG A 92 -15.01 8.20 6.38
C ARG A 92 -16.38 7.72 5.95
N LYS A 93 -17.33 8.64 5.82
CA LYS A 93 -18.71 8.37 5.36
C LYS A 93 -18.80 7.69 3.98
N ASP A 94 -17.78 7.82 3.14
CA ASP A 94 -17.69 7.18 1.82
C ASP A 94 -17.13 5.74 1.88
N GLY A 95 -16.94 5.20 3.10
CA GLY A 95 -16.40 3.87 3.35
C GLY A 95 -14.88 3.78 3.30
N LYS A 96 -14.15 4.88 3.06
CA LYS A 96 -12.68 4.83 3.09
C LYS A 96 -12.16 4.74 4.51
N VAL A 97 -11.05 4.03 4.65
CA VAL A 97 -10.34 3.86 5.92
C VAL A 97 -9.15 4.82 5.93
N LYS A 98 -9.02 5.59 7.01
CA LYS A 98 -7.85 6.44 7.26
C LYS A 98 -6.81 5.59 7.96
N VAL A 99 -5.60 5.55 7.45
CA VAL A 99 -4.50 4.75 8.00
C VAL A 99 -3.23 5.58 8.14
N ILE A 100 -2.31 5.13 8.98
CA ILE A 100 -0.93 5.64 9.05
C ILE A 100 -0.06 4.80 8.10
N SER A 101 0.44 5.38 7.01
CA SER A 101 1.33 4.71 6.07
C SER A 101 2.69 4.40 6.70
N PRO A 102 3.52 3.51 6.12
CA PRO A 102 4.88 3.25 6.59
C PRO A 102 5.74 4.51 6.75
N SER A 103 5.45 5.58 6.00
CA SER A 103 6.14 6.86 6.11
C SER A 103 5.60 7.78 7.23
N GLY A 104 4.71 7.28 8.09
CA GLY A 104 4.05 8.05 9.15
C GLY A 104 2.93 8.98 8.67
N LEU A 105 2.58 8.98 7.39
CA LEU A 105 1.59 9.92 6.86
C LEU A 105 0.18 9.33 6.96
N ALA A 106 -0.80 10.17 7.32
CA ALA A 106 -2.19 9.79 7.24
C ALA A 106 -2.64 9.67 5.77
N LYS A 107 -3.15 8.51 5.37
CA LYS A 107 -3.64 8.23 4.01
C LYS A 107 -5.05 7.64 4.05
N TRP A 108 -5.80 7.88 2.98
CA TRP A 108 -7.10 7.24 2.76
C TRP A 108 -6.95 6.06 1.82
N VAL A 109 -7.42 4.90 2.25
CA VAL A 109 -7.42 3.65 1.46
C VAL A 109 -8.82 3.07 1.39
N TRP A 110 -9.02 2.14 0.47
CA TRP A 110 -10.26 1.37 0.40
C TRP A 110 -10.35 0.37 1.56
N PRO A 111 -11.56 -0.07 1.96
CA PRO A 111 -11.72 -1.03 3.06
C PRO A 111 -11.04 -2.38 2.84
N ASP A 112 -10.77 -2.73 1.58
CA ASP A 112 -10.01 -3.93 1.17
C ASP A 112 -8.48 -3.70 1.19
N GLY A 113 -8.02 -2.55 1.66
CA GLY A 113 -6.60 -2.20 1.73
C GLY A 113 -6.01 -1.66 0.42
N ALA A 114 -6.77 -1.59 -0.68
CA ALA A 114 -6.22 -1.08 -1.94
C ALA A 114 -5.98 0.43 -1.87
N ILE A 115 -4.83 0.90 -2.39
CA ILE A 115 -4.54 2.35 -2.48
C ILE A 115 -5.18 3.03 -3.70
N THR A 116 -5.47 2.24 -4.75
CA THR A 116 -6.06 2.71 -6.00
C THR A 116 -7.04 1.66 -6.51
N ARG A 117 -8.02 2.09 -7.29
CA ARG A 117 -8.89 1.20 -8.06
C ARG A 117 -8.62 1.42 -9.54
N PRO A 118 -8.70 0.36 -10.38
CA PRO A 118 -8.70 0.53 -11.83
C PRO A 118 -9.80 1.53 -12.19
N ARG A 119 -9.42 2.65 -12.80
CA ARG A 119 -10.43 3.54 -13.39
C ARG A 119 -11.10 2.74 -14.51
N LYS A 120 -12.42 2.56 -14.45
CA LYS A 120 -13.15 2.10 -15.63
C LYS A 120 -12.82 3.10 -16.75
N ALA A 121 -12.17 2.63 -17.80
CA ALA A 121 -11.93 3.46 -18.97
C ALA A 121 -13.29 4.00 -19.44
N PRO A 122 -13.42 5.30 -19.74
CA PRO A 122 -14.65 5.77 -20.36
C PRO A 122 -14.87 4.95 -21.64
N PRO A 123 -16.12 4.59 -21.97
CA PRO A 123 -16.40 3.86 -23.20
C PRO A 123 -15.75 4.61 -24.36
N LYS A 124 -14.95 3.92 -25.18
CA LYS A 124 -14.34 4.50 -26.38
C LYS A 124 -15.49 5.10 -27.21
N LYS A 125 -15.64 6.42 -27.23
CA LYS A 125 -16.52 7.09 -28.18
C LYS A 125 -15.84 6.93 -29.53
N TRP A 126 -16.26 5.92 -30.30
CA TRP A 126 -15.93 5.84 -31.72
C TRP A 126 -16.54 7.07 -32.36
N ARG A 127 -15.73 8.07 -32.70
CA ARG A 127 -16.14 9.10 -33.64
C ARG A 127 -16.31 8.39 -34.98
N ARG A 128 -17.56 8.27 -35.45
CA ARG A 128 -17.80 7.96 -36.86
C ARG A 128 -17.14 9.07 -37.67
N ALA A 129 -16.22 8.71 -38.56
CA ALA A 129 -15.79 9.60 -39.62
C ALA A 129 -17.05 9.98 -40.42
N ALA A 130 -17.26 11.29 -40.61
CA ALA A 130 -18.20 11.82 -41.58
C ALA A 130 -17.52 11.85 -42.95
#